data_AF-A0A0K8SU60-F1
#
_entry.id   AF-A0A0K8SU60-F1
#
_cell.length_a   1.000
_cell.length_b   1.000
_cell.length_c   1.000
_cell.angle_alpha   90.00
_cell.angle_beta   90.00
_cell.angle_gamma   90.00
#
_symmetry.space_group_name_H-M   'P 1'
#
loop_
_entity.id
_entity.type
_entity.pdbx_description
1 polymer ?
#
loop_
_entity_poly.entity_id
_entity_poly.type
_entity_poly.pdbx_seq_one_letter_code
_entity_poly.pdbx_strand_id
1 'polypeptide(L)'
;MEVVDRSTKFLRQVVLGDDNSGNSLQDIPLQDQHYALCLVLELAVQRATLSHILDAVLLLLLIYNKRKEHSDNRINMACMNPPLVPLLRRLASIEAYKSPSKVELWSDTVKVSATECFLRYLQLPESDTEPVDLQLAAIVLMAHLDRLATPYLPPPTFLESPKLFQEVKAWGWVPWKLQEGPQACEQLGELGVAKMACSEKTMIILTTSNHVYSTSHNNGVLCPEKIESLSNKEVVDIASRADGKHFMALTADGEVYSWGAGDGGRLGHGDAKSRNEPHPIQALASHRIVKIACGSSYSAAINDKGELFTWGRGNYGRLGHGSSDDVSVPTIVSALKGQHIVDVACGSGDAQTLAVTDTGLVYSWGDGDYGKLGRGGSDGSKLPKLIERLQGVHVVRVFCGNQFSLALTNTGELYSWGKGDNFRLGHPAEEHVRFPKVIAALKGKVVKDVSVGVVHALALTDAGEIFAWGKKEYAHMADSGITEEPSPISALSSSQVIGISAGPTLCFAWGTSESWRVGLKSSFRC
;
A
#
# COMPACT_ATOMS: atom_id res chain seq x y z
N MET A 1 2.60 -19.66 23.33
CA MET A 1 3.35 -19.72 22.05
C MET A 1 4.74 -20.30 22.26
N GLU A 2 5.56 -19.72 23.14
CA GLU A 2 6.95 -20.15 23.36
C GLU A 2 7.12 -21.64 23.73
N VAL A 3 6.22 -22.20 24.55
CA VAL A 3 6.23 -23.63 24.91
C VAL A 3 5.97 -24.53 23.69
N VAL A 4 4.99 -24.17 22.85
CA VAL A 4 4.62 -24.95 21.65
C VAL A 4 5.74 -24.92 20.62
N ASP A 5 6.42 -23.79 20.46
CA ASP A 5 7.53 -23.67 19.51
C ASP A 5 8.78 -24.42 20.00
N ARG A 6 9.05 -24.42 21.30
CA ARG A 6 10.10 -25.27 21.90
C ARG A 6 9.78 -26.76 21.74
N SER A 7 8.53 -27.17 21.99
CA SER A 7 8.08 -28.56 21.78
C SER A 7 8.15 -28.97 20.31
N THR A 8 7.79 -28.09 19.38
CA THR A 8 7.86 -28.38 17.93
C THR A 8 9.31 -28.56 17.46
N LYS A 9 10.24 -27.74 17.97
CA LYS A 9 11.67 -27.90 17.70
C LYS A 9 12.22 -29.21 18.23
N PHE A 10 11.87 -29.56 19.48
CA PHE A 10 12.26 -30.83 20.08
C PHE A 10 11.72 -32.02 19.28
N LEU A 11 10.43 -32.03 18.94
CA LEU A 11 9.84 -33.11 18.14
C LEU A 11 10.51 -33.22 16.77
N ARG A 12 10.85 -32.10 16.11
CA ARG A 12 11.60 -32.14 14.84
C ARG A 12 12.99 -32.76 15.00
N GLN A 13 13.70 -32.50 16.10
CA GLN A 13 14.99 -33.15 16.38
C GLN A 13 14.82 -34.66 16.54
N VAL A 14 13.81 -35.09 17.30
CA VAL A 14 13.47 -36.51 17.48
C VAL A 14 13.15 -37.18 16.15
N VAL A 15 12.36 -36.52 15.28
CA VAL A 15 12.01 -37.01 13.95
C VAL A 15 13.23 -37.18 13.04
N LEU A 16 14.19 -36.26 13.12
CA LEU A 16 15.39 -36.29 12.27
C LEU A 16 16.48 -37.21 12.82
N GLY A 17 16.40 -37.63 14.08
CA GLY A 17 17.44 -38.44 14.73
C GLY A 17 18.67 -37.62 15.12
N ASP A 18 18.56 -36.29 15.24
CA ASP A 18 19.68 -35.40 15.52
C ASP A 18 19.77 -35.16 17.04
N ASP A 19 20.78 -35.73 17.70
CA ASP A 19 21.08 -35.46 19.12
C ASP A 19 22.13 -34.34 19.27
N ASN A 20 21.82 -33.33 20.08
CA ASN A 20 22.74 -32.23 20.42
C ASN A 20 23.73 -32.61 21.54
N SER A 21 23.73 -33.86 22.02
CA SER A 21 24.54 -34.30 23.16
C SER A 21 26.00 -34.67 22.83
N GLY A 22 26.40 -34.71 21.55
CA GLY A 22 27.78 -35.05 21.15
C GLY A 22 28.20 -36.50 21.45
N ASN A 23 27.28 -37.36 21.90
CA ASN A 23 27.52 -38.79 22.11
C ASN A 23 26.84 -39.60 20.99
N SER A 24 27.64 -40.08 20.05
CA SER A 24 27.22 -40.76 18.83
C SER A 24 26.81 -42.23 19.02
N LEU A 25 25.96 -42.57 19.99
CA LEU A 25 25.69 -43.98 20.31
C LEU A 25 24.28 -44.35 20.84
N GLN A 26 23.26 -43.50 20.69
CA GLN A 26 21.87 -43.92 20.83
C GLN A 26 21.02 -43.45 19.65
N ASP A 27 20.84 -44.34 18.67
CA ASP A 27 19.83 -44.14 17.63
C ASP A 27 18.45 -44.07 18.30
N ILE A 28 17.76 -42.93 18.12
CA ILE A 28 16.39 -42.76 18.59
C ILE A 28 15.53 -43.88 17.98
N PRO A 29 14.80 -44.67 18.79
CA PRO A 29 13.97 -45.76 18.27
C PRO A 29 13.04 -45.26 17.19
N LEU A 30 12.96 -45.99 16.08
CA LEU A 30 12.17 -45.58 14.91
C LEU A 30 10.69 -45.35 15.26
N GLN A 31 10.16 -46.10 16.22
CA GLN A 31 8.81 -45.94 16.72
C GLN A 31 8.59 -44.56 17.39
N ASP A 32 9.57 -44.06 18.13
CA ASP A 32 9.52 -42.72 18.74
C ASP A 32 9.63 -41.62 17.68
N GLN A 33 10.44 -41.84 16.63
CA GLN A 33 10.50 -40.95 15.47
C GLN A 33 9.14 -40.89 14.75
N HIS A 34 8.46 -42.03 14.59
CA HIS A 34 7.12 -42.09 13.99
C HIS A 34 6.08 -41.34 14.82
N TYR A 35 6.06 -41.55 16.14
CA TYR A 35 5.15 -40.82 17.02
C TYR A 35 5.41 -39.31 17.00
N ALA A 36 6.68 -38.91 17.06
CA ALA A 36 7.05 -37.50 17.00
C ALA A 36 6.63 -36.86 15.65
N LEU A 37 6.77 -37.58 14.54
CA LEU A 37 6.34 -37.12 13.23
C LEU A 37 4.83 -36.93 13.16
N CYS A 38 4.05 -37.91 13.63
CA CYS A 38 2.59 -37.81 13.68
C CYS A 38 2.15 -36.57 14.50
N LEU A 39 2.78 -36.31 15.63
CA LEU A 39 2.48 -35.13 16.46
C LEU A 39 2.81 -33.81 15.76
N VAL A 40 3.96 -33.72 15.08
CA VAL A 40 4.35 -32.50 14.35
C VAL A 40 3.39 -32.21 13.20
N LEU A 41 2.99 -33.24 12.45
CA LEU A 41 2.06 -33.09 11.34
C LEU A 41 0.66 -32.71 11.85
N GLU A 42 0.20 -33.32 12.95
CA GLU A 42 -1.07 -32.98 13.58
C GLU A 42 -1.10 -31.53 14.07
N LEU A 43 -0.01 -31.07 14.71
CA LEU A 43 0.15 -29.66 15.09
C LEU A 43 0.13 -28.72 13.88
N ALA A 44 0.73 -29.12 12.76
CA ALA A 44 0.74 -28.32 11.53
C ALA A 44 -0.67 -28.19 10.93
N VAL A 45 -1.44 -29.29 10.90
CA VAL A 45 -2.83 -29.29 10.43
C VAL A 45 -3.72 -28.46 11.36
N GLN A 46 -3.59 -28.61 12.69
CA GLN A 46 -4.38 -27.84 13.67
C GLN A 46 -4.08 -26.33 13.63
N ARG A 47 -2.84 -25.93 13.32
CA ARG A 47 -2.47 -24.51 13.13
C ARG A 47 -3.12 -23.89 11.89
N ALA A 48 -3.61 -24.68 10.94
CA ALA A 48 -4.43 -24.23 9.81
C ALA A 48 -3.80 -23.14 8.91
N THR A 49 -2.47 -23.05 8.85
CA THR A 49 -1.78 -22.05 8.02
C THR A 49 -0.97 -22.71 6.92
N LEU A 50 -0.95 -22.07 5.75
CA LEU A 50 -0.24 -22.57 4.56
C LEU A 50 1.24 -22.86 4.85
N SER A 51 1.93 -21.96 5.56
CA SER A 51 3.35 -22.13 5.89
C SER A 51 3.61 -23.40 6.69
N HIS A 52 2.78 -23.73 7.69
CA HIS A 52 2.97 -24.91 8.52
C HIS A 52 2.65 -26.21 7.77
N ILE A 53 1.65 -26.20 6.87
CA ILE A 53 1.32 -27.37 6.05
C ILE A 53 2.43 -27.62 5.00
N LEU A 54 2.97 -26.58 4.37
CA LEU A 54 4.11 -26.71 3.45
C LEU A 54 5.37 -27.18 4.17
N ASP A 55 5.64 -26.66 5.36
CA ASP A 55 6.71 -27.14 6.23
C ASP A 55 6.60 -28.63 6.55
N ALA A 56 5.37 -29.10 6.81
CA ALA A 56 5.08 -30.52 7.03
C ALA A 56 5.36 -31.37 5.78
N VAL A 57 4.98 -30.88 4.59
CA VAL A 57 5.28 -31.55 3.31
C VAL A 57 6.79 -31.62 3.08
N LEU A 58 7.52 -30.53 3.32
CA LEU A 58 8.97 -30.49 3.20
C LEU A 58 9.65 -31.45 4.17
N LEU A 59 9.16 -31.56 5.40
CA LEU A 59 9.66 -32.49 6.40
C LEU A 59 9.48 -33.96 5.95
N LEU A 60 8.31 -34.32 5.40
CA LEU A 60 8.05 -35.66 4.86
C LEU A 60 9.03 -36.02 3.73
N LEU A 61 9.24 -35.10 2.79
CA LEU A 61 10.15 -35.30 1.65
C LEU A 61 11.62 -35.37 2.10
N LEU A 62 12.01 -34.59 3.10
CA LEU A 62 13.36 -34.60 3.65
C LEU A 62 13.65 -35.94 4.34
N ILE A 63 12.72 -36.46 5.14
CA ILE A 63 12.85 -37.77 5.79
C ILE A 63 12.89 -38.89 4.73
N TYR A 64 12.04 -38.79 3.70
CA TYR A 64 12.05 -39.74 2.58
C TYR A 64 13.42 -39.80 1.90
N ASN A 65 14.00 -38.65 1.56
CA ASN A 65 15.32 -38.59 0.92
C ASN A 65 16.43 -39.14 1.83
N LYS A 66 16.43 -38.76 3.13
CA LYS A 66 17.40 -39.29 4.11
C LYS A 66 17.30 -40.82 4.21
N ARG A 67 16.08 -41.39 4.21
CA ARG A 67 15.87 -42.84 4.28
C ARG A 67 16.20 -43.57 2.98
N LYS A 68 16.03 -42.92 1.83
CA LYS A 68 16.40 -43.44 0.52
C LYS A 68 17.92 -43.55 0.33
N GLU A 69 18.68 -42.62 0.89
CA GLU A 69 20.16 -42.68 0.87
C GLU A 69 20.71 -43.81 1.75
N HIS A 70 19.97 -44.21 2.80
CA HIS A 70 20.36 -45.26 3.74
C HIS A 70 19.75 -46.65 3.48
N SER A 71 18.97 -46.83 2.40
CA SER A 71 18.30 -48.12 2.13
C SER A 71 19.26 -49.14 1.48
N ASP A 72 19.74 -50.11 2.27
CA ASP A 72 20.30 -51.38 1.76
C ASP A 72 19.15 -52.31 1.34
N ASN A 73 19.35 -53.13 0.30
CA ASN A 73 18.35 -54.05 -0.29
C ASN A 73 17.84 -55.16 0.67
N ARG A 74 18.20 -55.08 1.95
CA ARG A 74 17.90 -56.05 3.02
C ARG A 74 16.85 -55.55 4.02
N ILE A 75 16.45 -54.27 3.96
CA ILE A 75 15.53 -53.67 4.94
C ILE A 75 14.09 -53.73 4.42
N ASN A 76 13.20 -54.31 5.23
CA ASN A 76 11.77 -54.35 4.93
C ASN A 76 11.16 -52.93 5.00
N MET A 77 10.72 -52.40 3.85
CA MET A 77 10.15 -51.04 3.71
C MET A 77 8.94 -50.78 4.62
N ALA A 78 8.22 -51.83 5.03
CA ALA A 78 7.05 -51.71 5.91
C ALA A 78 7.39 -51.19 7.32
N CYS A 79 8.60 -51.45 7.82
CA CYS A 79 9.02 -50.97 9.14
C CYS A 79 9.38 -49.48 9.12
N MET A 80 9.70 -48.90 7.95
CA MET A 80 10.15 -47.52 7.83
C MET A 80 9.00 -46.50 7.83
N ASN A 81 7.81 -46.90 7.45
CA ASN A 81 6.72 -45.98 7.16
C ASN A 81 5.80 -45.75 8.39
N PRO A 82 5.50 -44.49 8.74
CA PRO A 82 4.64 -44.16 9.88
C PRO A 82 3.13 -44.36 9.59
N PRO A 83 2.29 -44.57 10.62
CA PRO A 83 0.84 -44.70 10.48
C PRO A 83 0.18 -43.32 10.32
N LEU A 84 0.20 -42.78 9.10
CA LEU A 84 -0.33 -41.44 8.78
C LEU A 84 -1.81 -41.45 8.37
N VAL A 85 -2.44 -42.61 8.25
CA VAL A 85 -3.84 -42.77 7.81
C VAL A 85 -4.81 -41.85 8.58
N PRO A 86 -4.74 -41.73 9.93
CA PRO A 86 -5.66 -40.84 10.68
C PRO A 86 -5.52 -39.36 10.32
N LEU A 87 -4.30 -38.90 10.07
CA LEU A 87 -4.02 -37.52 9.68
C LEU A 87 -4.59 -37.22 8.29
N LEU A 88 -4.36 -38.13 7.33
CA LEU A 88 -4.84 -37.99 5.95
C LEU A 88 -6.37 -38.00 5.89
N ARG A 89 -7.04 -38.88 6.66
CA ARG A 89 -8.50 -38.89 6.79
C ARG A 89 -9.05 -37.58 7.36
N ARG A 90 -8.38 -37.03 8.39
CA ARG A 90 -8.77 -35.75 9.01
C ARG A 90 -8.68 -34.60 8.01
N LEU A 91 -7.58 -34.53 7.25
CA LEU A 91 -7.41 -33.51 6.20
C LEU A 91 -8.46 -33.66 5.08
N ALA A 92 -8.80 -34.91 4.73
CA ALA A 92 -9.86 -35.20 3.77
C ALA A 92 -11.25 -34.75 4.27
N SER A 93 -11.53 -34.86 5.57
CA SER A 93 -12.80 -34.41 6.17
C SER A 93 -12.99 -32.90 6.26
N ILE A 94 -11.94 -32.09 6.03
CA ILE A 94 -12.08 -30.63 6.04
C ILE A 94 -12.88 -30.20 4.83
N GLU A 95 -14.08 -29.65 5.03
CA GLU A 95 -14.90 -29.12 3.95
C GLU A 95 -14.40 -27.74 3.48
N ALA A 96 -14.48 -27.47 2.18
CA ALA A 96 -14.16 -26.16 1.65
C ALA A 96 -15.38 -25.23 1.81
N TYR A 97 -15.22 -24.09 2.49
CA TYR A 97 -16.31 -23.21 2.96
C TYR A 97 -17.14 -22.53 1.85
N LYS A 98 -16.78 -22.74 0.58
CA LYS A 98 -17.52 -22.31 -0.60
C LYS A 98 -17.48 -23.43 -1.65
N SER A 99 -18.21 -24.52 -1.42
CA SER A 99 -18.54 -25.38 -2.55
C SER A 99 -19.53 -24.60 -3.43
N PRO A 100 -19.26 -24.40 -4.73
CA PRO A 100 -20.33 -24.12 -5.66
C PRO A 100 -21.33 -25.25 -5.47
N SER A 101 -22.62 -24.92 -5.39
CA SER A 101 -23.71 -25.89 -5.45
C SER A 101 -23.35 -26.96 -6.46
N LYS A 102 -23.44 -28.24 -6.06
CA LYS A 102 -23.24 -29.40 -6.94
C LYS A 102 -24.12 -29.21 -8.17
N VAL A 103 -23.57 -28.62 -9.22
CA VAL A 103 -24.21 -28.61 -10.52
C VAL A 103 -23.87 -29.97 -11.11
N GLU A 104 -24.87 -30.84 -11.20
CA GLU A 104 -24.77 -32.03 -12.04
C GLU A 104 -24.48 -31.56 -13.47
N LEU A 105 -23.21 -31.60 -13.89
CA LEU A 105 -22.82 -31.25 -15.24
C LEU A 105 -22.30 -32.49 -15.96
N TRP A 106 -23.20 -33.10 -16.72
CA TRP A 106 -22.85 -33.86 -17.90
C TRP A 106 -22.55 -32.84 -19.01
N SER A 107 -21.30 -32.37 -19.10
CA SER A 107 -20.81 -31.65 -20.28
C SER A 107 -19.32 -31.93 -20.49
N ASP A 108 -18.96 -32.36 -21.70
CA ASP A 108 -17.63 -32.84 -22.11
C ASP A 108 -16.51 -31.78 -22.15
N THR A 109 -16.66 -30.65 -21.44
CA THR A 109 -15.74 -29.50 -21.51
C THR A 109 -15.18 -29.02 -20.17
N VAL A 110 -15.23 -29.84 -19.11
CA VAL A 110 -14.59 -29.52 -17.83
C VAL A 110 -13.18 -30.12 -17.79
N LYS A 111 -12.14 -29.26 -17.84
CA LYS A 111 -10.76 -29.68 -17.54
C LYS A 111 -10.65 -29.96 -16.03
N VAL A 112 -10.76 -31.23 -15.64
CA VAL A 112 -10.53 -31.70 -14.26
C VAL A 112 -9.05 -31.55 -13.91
N SER A 113 -8.73 -30.99 -12.74
CA SER A 113 -7.32 -30.85 -12.32
C SER A 113 -6.70 -32.22 -11.99
N ALA A 114 -5.39 -32.36 -12.18
CA ALA A 114 -4.70 -33.63 -11.93
C ALA A 114 -4.83 -34.08 -10.46
N THR A 115 -4.81 -33.11 -9.54
CA THR A 115 -5.02 -33.27 -8.09
C THR A 115 -6.45 -33.66 -7.76
N GLU A 116 -7.46 -33.08 -8.41
CA GLU A 116 -8.87 -33.48 -8.25
C GLU A 116 -9.11 -34.90 -8.75
N CYS A 117 -8.55 -35.25 -9.92
CA CYS A 117 -8.60 -36.59 -10.46
C CYS A 117 -7.93 -37.59 -9.49
N PHE A 118 -6.75 -37.26 -8.98
CA PHE A 118 -6.05 -38.06 -7.98
C PHE A 118 -6.90 -38.30 -6.73
N LEU A 119 -7.51 -37.25 -6.15
CA LEU A 119 -8.36 -37.36 -4.97
C LEU A 119 -9.63 -38.18 -5.21
N ARG A 120 -10.19 -38.16 -6.42
CA ARG A 120 -11.38 -38.94 -6.77
C ARG A 120 -11.14 -40.45 -6.74
N TYR A 121 -9.91 -40.88 -7.03
CA TYR A 121 -9.51 -42.29 -7.02
C TYR A 121 -8.65 -42.67 -5.81
N LEU A 122 -8.36 -41.72 -4.92
CA LEU A 122 -7.59 -41.97 -3.71
C LEU A 122 -8.38 -42.88 -2.76
N GLN A 123 -7.84 -44.06 -2.49
CA GLN A 123 -8.32 -44.97 -1.47
C GLN A 123 -7.30 -45.04 -0.34
N LEU A 124 -7.68 -44.53 0.84
CA LEU A 124 -6.88 -44.68 2.04
C LEU A 124 -7.13 -46.08 2.65
N PRO A 125 -6.11 -46.74 3.23
CA PRO A 125 -6.28 -48.01 3.91
C PRO A 125 -7.39 -47.97 4.97
N GLU A 126 -8.08 -49.10 5.19
CA GLU A 126 -9.14 -49.20 6.22
C GLU A 126 -8.57 -49.16 7.65
N SER A 127 -7.40 -49.73 7.85
CA SER A 127 -6.70 -49.76 9.12
C SER A 127 -5.95 -48.46 9.40
N ASP A 128 -6.18 -47.86 10.58
CA ASP A 128 -5.50 -46.63 11.02
C ASP A 128 -4.00 -46.85 11.32
N THR A 129 -3.58 -48.11 11.53
CA THR A 129 -2.19 -48.45 11.87
C THR A 129 -1.37 -48.85 10.65
N GLU A 130 -1.96 -48.84 9.45
CA GLU A 130 -1.21 -49.22 8.26
C GLU A 130 -0.15 -48.17 7.90
N PRO A 131 1.08 -48.62 7.59
CA PRO A 131 2.17 -47.73 7.24
C PRO A 131 1.92 -47.05 5.89
N VAL A 132 2.06 -45.73 5.85
CA VAL A 132 1.90 -44.94 4.61
C VAL A 132 3.26 -44.44 4.15
N ASP A 133 3.55 -44.60 2.86
CA ASP A 133 4.75 -44.03 2.24
C ASP A 133 4.77 -42.50 2.38
N LEU A 134 5.93 -41.96 2.78
CA LEU A 134 6.09 -40.54 3.08
C LEU A 134 5.90 -39.66 1.84
N GLN A 135 6.36 -40.12 0.67
CA GLN A 135 6.19 -39.40 -0.59
C GLN A 135 4.73 -39.39 -1.02
N LEU A 136 4.03 -40.53 -0.89
CA LEU A 136 2.59 -40.59 -1.13
C LEU A 136 1.80 -39.70 -0.16
N ALA A 137 2.14 -39.70 1.13
CA ALA A 137 1.51 -38.82 2.12
C ALA A 137 1.71 -37.33 1.78
N ALA A 138 2.91 -36.95 1.31
CA ALA A 138 3.20 -35.60 0.83
C ALA A 138 2.33 -35.21 -0.39
N ILE A 139 2.14 -36.13 -1.34
CA ILE A 139 1.27 -35.92 -2.51
C ILE A 139 -0.19 -35.73 -2.07
N VAL A 140 -0.69 -36.57 -1.15
CA VAL A 140 -2.05 -36.46 -0.62
C VAL A 140 -2.27 -35.12 0.10
N LEU A 141 -1.29 -34.68 0.90
CA LEU A 141 -1.30 -33.36 1.56
C LEU A 141 -1.40 -32.22 0.54
N MET A 142 -0.55 -32.25 -0.50
CA MET A 142 -0.55 -31.23 -1.56
C MET A 142 -1.86 -31.24 -2.37
N ALA A 143 -2.41 -32.42 -2.66
CA ALA A 143 -3.67 -32.54 -3.39
C ALA A 143 -4.86 -31.99 -2.58
N HIS A 144 -4.92 -32.26 -1.27
CA HIS A 144 -5.95 -31.65 -0.42
C HIS A 144 -5.71 -30.17 -0.18
N LEU A 145 -4.46 -29.68 -0.15
CA LEU A 145 -4.15 -28.25 -0.12
C LEU A 145 -4.71 -27.55 -1.37
N ASP A 146 -4.49 -28.13 -2.55
CA ASP A 146 -5.04 -27.63 -3.80
C ASP A 146 -6.58 -27.63 -3.81
N ARG A 147 -7.21 -28.72 -3.34
CA ARG A 147 -8.67 -28.79 -3.14
C ARG A 147 -9.19 -27.69 -2.21
N LEU A 148 -8.52 -27.44 -1.09
CA LEU A 148 -8.90 -26.41 -0.13
C LEU A 148 -8.65 -24.99 -0.67
N ALA A 149 -7.65 -24.83 -1.54
CA ALA A 149 -7.33 -23.58 -2.23
C ALA A 149 -8.25 -23.31 -3.43
N THR A 150 -8.80 -24.34 -4.07
CA THR A 150 -9.56 -24.27 -5.33
C THR A 150 -10.68 -23.21 -5.32
N PRO A 151 -11.53 -23.09 -4.30
CA PRO A 151 -12.58 -22.05 -4.26
C PRO A 151 -12.06 -20.62 -4.16
N TYR A 152 -10.76 -20.47 -3.90
CA TYR A 152 -10.05 -19.20 -3.82
C TYR A 152 -9.13 -18.97 -5.02
N LEU A 153 -9.02 -19.94 -5.93
CA LEU A 153 -8.34 -19.78 -7.22
C LEU A 153 -9.29 -19.10 -8.22
N PRO A 154 -8.77 -18.25 -9.11
CA PRO A 154 -9.60 -17.65 -10.15
C PRO A 154 -10.11 -18.71 -11.16
N PRO A 155 -11.24 -18.49 -11.85
CA PRO A 155 -11.82 -19.45 -12.80
C PRO A 155 -10.88 -19.81 -13.96
N PRO A 156 -10.98 -20.99 -14.60
CA PRO A 156 -10.09 -21.40 -15.70
C PRO A 156 -10.09 -20.46 -16.92
N THR A 157 -11.18 -19.72 -17.15
CA THR A 157 -11.29 -18.67 -18.19
C THR A 157 -10.38 -17.44 -17.92
N PHE A 158 -9.79 -17.35 -16.72
CA PHE A 158 -8.83 -16.33 -16.31
C PHE A 158 -7.47 -16.41 -17.03
N LEU A 159 -7.14 -17.57 -17.61
CA LEU A 159 -5.87 -17.80 -18.32
C LEU A 159 -5.90 -17.36 -19.80
N GLU A 160 -7.06 -16.96 -20.33
CA GLU A 160 -7.23 -16.70 -21.78
C GLU A 160 -7.29 -15.20 -22.15
N SER A 161 -7.14 -14.27 -21.19
CA SER A 161 -7.11 -12.81 -21.46
C SER A 161 -5.90 -12.13 -20.79
N PRO A 162 -5.01 -11.41 -21.51
CA PRO A 162 -3.71 -11.04 -20.95
C PRO A 162 -3.70 -9.82 -20.03
N LYS A 163 -4.81 -9.10 -19.81
CA LYS A 163 -4.84 -7.92 -18.92
C LYS A 163 -6.18 -7.80 -18.18
N LEU A 164 -6.30 -8.51 -17.06
CA LEU A 164 -7.43 -8.43 -16.11
C LEU A 164 -7.17 -7.45 -14.95
N PHE A 165 -5.96 -6.89 -14.86
CA PHE A 165 -5.54 -6.04 -13.75
C PHE A 165 -5.27 -4.62 -14.22
N GLN A 166 -5.54 -3.67 -13.32
CA GLN A 166 -5.18 -2.29 -13.54
C GLN A 166 -3.66 -2.20 -13.75
N GLU A 167 -3.23 -1.58 -14.84
CA GLU A 167 -1.82 -1.32 -15.06
C GLU A 167 -1.34 -0.31 -14.02
N VAL A 168 -0.47 -0.73 -13.11
CA VAL A 168 0.21 0.13 -12.12
C VAL A 168 1.70 0.03 -12.37
N LYS A 169 2.38 1.16 -12.57
CA LYS A 169 3.82 1.24 -12.71
C LYS A 169 4.44 2.06 -11.59
N ALA A 170 5.59 1.62 -11.10
CA ALA A 170 6.39 2.33 -10.09
C ALA A 170 7.82 2.55 -10.60
N TRP A 171 8.42 3.68 -10.24
CA TRP A 171 9.82 4.00 -10.52
C TRP A 171 10.43 4.84 -9.39
N GLY A 172 11.74 5.06 -9.42
CA GLY A 172 12.49 5.74 -8.37
C GLY A 172 13.44 4.80 -7.62
N TRP A 173 13.75 5.10 -6.37
CA TRP A 173 14.52 4.18 -5.52
C TRP A 173 13.62 3.05 -5.05
N VAL A 174 13.62 1.95 -5.83
CA VAL A 174 12.81 0.76 -5.61
C VAL A 174 13.66 -0.30 -4.89
N PRO A 175 13.58 -0.43 -3.55
CA PRO A 175 14.42 -1.39 -2.83
C PRO A 175 14.14 -2.86 -3.16
N TRP A 176 13.04 -3.15 -3.87
CA TRP A 176 12.62 -4.51 -4.25
C TRP A 176 12.99 -4.94 -5.67
N LYS A 177 13.51 -4.06 -6.53
CA LYS A 177 13.88 -4.40 -7.92
C LYS A 177 15.06 -3.55 -8.41
N LEU A 178 16.10 -4.21 -8.93
CA LEU A 178 17.37 -3.62 -9.37
C LEU A 178 17.36 -2.98 -10.78
N GLN A 179 16.21 -2.93 -11.47
CA GLN A 179 16.15 -2.44 -12.85
C GLN A 179 15.90 -0.93 -12.93
N GLU A 180 16.59 -0.26 -13.85
CA GLU A 180 16.35 1.14 -14.18
C GLU A 180 15.02 1.28 -14.93
N GLY A 181 14.06 1.97 -14.30
CA GLY A 181 12.77 2.32 -14.90
C GLY A 181 11.37 2.15 -14.33
N PRO A 182 10.32 2.60 -15.03
CA PRO A 182 8.94 2.26 -14.67
C PRO A 182 8.72 0.76 -14.78
N GLN A 183 8.45 0.13 -13.64
CA GLN A 183 8.23 -1.31 -13.51
C GLN A 183 6.78 -1.58 -13.18
N ALA A 184 6.21 -2.62 -13.76
CA ALA A 184 4.87 -3.08 -13.41
C ALA A 184 4.81 -3.60 -11.95
N CYS A 185 3.74 -3.21 -11.26
CA CYS A 185 3.41 -3.59 -9.89
C CYS A 185 2.07 -4.33 -9.86
N GLU A 186 2.10 -5.62 -10.22
CA GLU A 186 0.90 -6.47 -10.31
C GLU A 186 0.13 -6.53 -8.98
N GLN A 187 0.82 -6.61 -7.84
CA GLN A 187 0.19 -6.63 -6.51
C GLN A 187 -0.65 -5.39 -6.23
N LEU A 188 -0.25 -4.22 -6.76
CA LEU A 188 -1.03 -2.99 -6.63
C LEU A 188 -2.16 -2.95 -7.66
N GLY A 189 -1.92 -3.47 -8.87
CA GLY A 189 -2.92 -3.59 -9.93
C GLY A 189 -4.12 -4.48 -9.53
N GLU A 190 -3.86 -5.55 -8.77
CA GLU A 190 -4.89 -6.43 -8.21
C GLU A 190 -5.85 -5.71 -7.25
N LEU A 191 -5.38 -4.66 -6.58
CA LEU A 191 -6.19 -3.87 -5.64
C LEU A 191 -7.13 -2.88 -6.33
N GLY A 192 -6.98 -2.62 -7.64
CA GLY A 192 -7.65 -1.55 -8.37
C GLY A 192 -7.56 -0.20 -7.63
N VAL A 193 -6.41 0.43 -7.73
CA VAL A 193 -6.05 1.73 -7.16
C VAL A 193 -6.97 2.83 -7.71
N ALA A 194 -7.59 3.57 -6.80
CA ALA A 194 -8.24 4.85 -7.09
C ALA A 194 -7.33 6.03 -6.73
N LYS A 195 -6.63 5.97 -5.59
CA LYS A 195 -5.69 6.99 -5.12
C LYS A 195 -4.57 6.35 -4.32
N MET A 196 -3.38 6.95 -4.36
CA MET A 196 -2.28 6.62 -3.46
C MET A 196 -1.84 7.87 -2.71
N ALA A 197 -1.47 7.72 -1.44
CA ALA A 197 -0.82 8.77 -0.68
C ALA A 197 0.43 8.20 0.00
N CYS A 198 1.60 8.74 -0.35
CA CYS A 198 2.88 8.30 0.16
C CYS A 198 3.31 9.11 1.40
N SER A 199 3.99 8.44 2.33
CA SER A 199 4.67 8.99 3.51
C SER A 199 6.16 8.58 3.47
N GLU A 200 6.96 9.07 4.41
CA GLU A 200 8.40 8.78 4.52
C GLU A 200 8.72 7.27 4.41
N LYS A 201 7.90 6.41 5.05
CA LYS A 201 8.17 4.97 5.17
C LYS A 201 7.00 4.08 4.78
N THR A 202 5.83 4.66 4.58
CA THR A 202 4.59 3.94 4.38
C THR A 202 3.81 4.62 3.28
N MET A 203 3.05 3.87 2.52
CA MET A 203 2.03 4.43 1.64
C MET A 203 0.68 3.82 1.98
N ILE A 204 -0.35 4.62 1.77
CA ILE A 204 -1.73 4.18 1.87
C ILE A 204 -2.37 4.25 0.49
N ILE A 205 -3.23 3.27 0.21
CA ILE A 205 -3.83 3.04 -1.09
C ILE A 205 -5.34 3.00 -0.89
N LEU A 206 -6.04 3.89 -1.57
CA LEU A 206 -7.49 3.84 -1.69
C LEU A 206 -7.83 3.08 -2.97
N THR A 207 -8.72 2.11 -2.86
CA THR A 207 -9.19 1.29 -3.98
C THR A 207 -10.47 1.84 -4.57
N THR A 208 -10.81 1.48 -5.81
CA THR A 208 -12.12 1.80 -6.43
C THR A 208 -13.31 1.15 -5.73
N SER A 209 -13.05 0.23 -4.78
CA SER A 209 -14.04 -0.37 -3.89
C SER A 209 -14.16 0.34 -2.53
N ASN A 210 -13.61 1.53 -2.40
CA ASN A 210 -13.66 2.39 -1.20
C ASN A 210 -12.99 1.78 0.05
N HIS A 211 -12.10 0.81 -0.15
CA HIS A 211 -11.27 0.22 0.90
C HIS A 211 -9.86 0.83 0.92
N VAL A 212 -9.27 0.92 2.12
CA VAL A 212 -7.91 1.44 2.34
C VAL A 212 -6.95 0.31 2.70
N TYR A 213 -5.79 0.32 2.04
CA TYR A 213 -4.67 -0.58 2.31
C TYR A 213 -3.43 0.24 2.71
N SER A 214 -2.52 -0.36 3.47
CA SER A 214 -1.22 0.21 3.82
C SER A 214 -0.09 -0.73 3.46
N THR A 215 1.04 -0.20 2.98
CA THR A 215 2.28 -0.97 2.76
C THR A 215 3.51 -0.15 3.14
N SER A 216 4.56 -0.83 3.62
CA SER A 216 5.85 -0.24 3.97
C SER A 216 6.78 -0.19 2.75
N HIS A 217 7.64 0.82 2.68
CA HIS A 217 8.65 0.96 1.63
C HIS A 217 9.90 0.07 1.85
N ASN A 218 10.15 -0.42 3.08
CA ASN A 218 11.47 -0.96 3.47
C ASN A 218 11.64 -2.48 3.36
N ASN A 219 10.59 -3.26 3.10
CA ASN A 219 10.65 -4.71 3.27
C ASN A 219 11.10 -5.50 2.02
N GLY A 220 11.53 -4.82 0.95
CA GLY A 220 11.92 -5.51 -0.29
C GLY A 220 10.79 -6.29 -0.98
N VAL A 221 9.57 -6.25 -0.44
CA VAL A 221 8.34 -6.85 -0.97
C VAL A 221 7.19 -5.88 -0.71
N LEU A 222 6.45 -5.53 -1.77
CA LEU A 222 5.17 -4.82 -1.64
C LEU A 222 4.12 -5.79 -1.13
N CYS A 223 3.66 -5.60 0.10
CA CYS A 223 2.58 -6.40 0.69
C CYS A 223 1.51 -5.44 1.24
N PRO A 224 0.54 -5.03 0.41
CA PRO A 224 -0.56 -4.18 0.86
C PRO A 224 -1.47 -4.91 1.84
N GLU A 225 -1.59 -4.37 3.04
CA GLU A 225 -2.46 -4.89 4.09
C GLU A 225 -3.70 -4.01 4.23
N LYS A 226 -4.89 -4.63 4.23
CA LYS A 226 -6.16 -3.92 4.44
C LYS A 226 -6.20 -3.34 5.86
N ILE A 227 -6.58 -2.07 5.99
CA ILE A 227 -6.78 -1.42 7.29
C ILE A 227 -8.16 -1.81 7.82
N GLU A 228 -8.20 -2.87 8.65
CA GLU A 228 -9.47 -3.49 9.08
C GLU A 228 -10.35 -2.56 9.92
N SER A 229 -9.79 -1.56 10.62
CA SER A 229 -10.57 -0.58 11.37
C SER A 229 -11.42 0.36 10.50
N LEU A 230 -11.10 0.46 9.19
CA LEU A 230 -11.89 1.20 8.19
C LEU A 230 -12.73 0.26 7.30
N SER A 231 -12.74 -1.05 7.57
CA SER A 231 -13.39 -2.04 6.68
C SER A 231 -14.89 -1.84 6.48
N ASN A 232 -15.58 -1.29 7.48
CA ASN A 232 -17.03 -1.02 7.45
C ASN A 232 -17.35 0.42 7.02
N LYS A 233 -16.37 1.16 6.50
CA LYS A 233 -16.52 2.56 6.12
C LYS A 233 -16.28 2.70 4.63
N GLU A 234 -17.12 3.48 3.97
CA GLU A 234 -16.94 3.86 2.58
C GLU A 234 -15.97 5.04 2.52
N VAL A 235 -14.67 4.76 2.35
CA VAL A 235 -13.64 5.81 2.25
C VAL A 235 -13.62 6.37 0.83
N VAL A 236 -13.70 7.69 0.70
CA VAL A 236 -13.72 8.40 -0.59
C VAL A 236 -12.46 9.23 -0.84
N ASP A 237 -11.72 9.57 0.21
CA ASP A 237 -10.44 10.25 0.07
C ASP A 237 -9.42 9.84 1.14
N ILE A 238 -8.15 9.94 0.77
CA ILE A 238 -7.00 9.70 1.65
C ILE A 238 -5.97 10.82 1.49
N ALA A 239 -5.30 11.16 2.58
CA ALA A 239 -4.24 12.16 2.59
C ALA A 239 -3.03 11.72 3.42
N SER A 240 -1.86 12.02 2.88
CA SER A 240 -0.55 11.90 3.49
C SER A 240 0.41 12.76 2.68
N ARG A 241 1.58 13.04 3.24
CA ARG A 241 2.65 13.78 2.57
C ARG A 241 3.92 12.95 2.51
N ALA A 242 4.70 13.08 1.43
CA ALA A 242 5.92 12.33 1.19
C ALA A 242 6.96 12.40 2.34
N ASP A 243 7.04 13.52 3.08
CA ASP A 243 7.88 13.70 4.27
C ASP A 243 7.08 13.77 5.58
N GLY A 244 5.79 13.42 5.51
CA GLY A 244 4.88 13.31 6.64
C GLY A 244 4.95 11.96 7.33
N LYS A 245 4.46 11.91 8.57
CA LYS A 245 4.40 10.71 9.42
C LYS A 245 2.99 10.42 9.95
N HIS A 246 1.97 11.02 9.34
CA HIS A 246 0.58 10.84 9.73
C HIS A 246 -0.29 10.77 8.48
N PHE A 247 -1.48 10.21 8.67
CA PHE A 247 -2.41 9.87 7.62
C PHE A 247 -3.80 10.36 8.00
N MET A 248 -4.59 10.64 6.99
CA MET A 248 -6.01 10.92 7.14
C MET A 248 -6.82 10.14 6.11
N ALA A 249 -8.04 9.77 6.49
CA ALA A 249 -9.04 9.18 5.62
C ALA A 249 -10.37 9.92 5.79
N LEU A 250 -11.08 10.12 4.69
CA LEU A 250 -12.39 10.77 4.61
C LEU A 250 -13.42 9.77 4.12
N THR A 251 -14.54 9.63 4.85
CA THR A 251 -15.65 8.76 4.44
C THR A 251 -16.66 9.51 3.57
N ALA A 252 -17.51 8.77 2.85
CA ALA A 252 -18.62 9.31 2.05
C ALA A 252 -19.62 10.14 2.89
N ASP A 253 -19.77 9.77 4.17
CA ASP A 253 -20.60 10.48 5.15
C ASP A 253 -19.95 11.79 5.67
N GLY A 254 -18.70 12.05 5.29
CA GLY A 254 -17.95 13.24 5.71
C GLY A 254 -17.23 13.08 7.06
N GLU A 255 -17.11 11.85 7.58
CA GLU A 255 -16.32 11.58 8.79
C GLU A 255 -14.83 11.54 8.46
N VAL A 256 -14.00 12.08 9.36
CA VAL A 256 -12.55 12.12 9.20
C VAL A 256 -11.89 11.25 10.24
N TYR A 257 -10.97 10.41 9.77
CA TYR A 257 -10.12 9.56 10.61
C TYR A 257 -8.66 9.98 10.47
N SER A 258 -7.88 9.91 11.55
CA SER A 258 -6.44 10.15 11.52
C SER A 258 -5.64 9.18 12.37
N TRP A 259 -4.41 8.91 11.94
CA TRP A 259 -3.44 8.06 12.64
C TRP A 259 -2.01 8.37 12.24
N GLY A 260 -1.04 7.73 12.90
CA GLY A 260 0.39 7.97 12.79
C GLY A 260 0.92 8.81 13.95
N ALA A 261 1.91 9.66 13.65
CA ALA A 261 2.57 10.52 14.64
C ALA A 261 1.63 11.61 15.19
N GLY A 262 1.60 11.75 16.51
CA GLY A 262 0.73 12.72 17.21
C GLY A 262 1.37 14.06 17.55
N ASP A 263 2.67 14.24 17.32
CA ASP A 263 3.43 15.37 17.84
C ASP A 263 2.94 16.73 17.30
N GLY A 264 2.75 17.68 18.22
CA GLY A 264 2.13 18.99 17.94
C GLY A 264 0.61 18.94 17.73
N GLY A 265 -0.04 17.80 18.01
CA GLY A 265 -1.50 17.68 17.92
C GLY A 265 -2.06 17.48 16.51
N ARG A 266 -1.23 17.09 15.54
CA ARG A 266 -1.61 16.95 14.11
C ARG A 266 -2.72 15.93 13.83
N LEU A 267 -3.04 15.06 14.78
CA LEU A 267 -4.14 14.11 14.68
C LEU A 267 -5.49 14.71 15.11
N GLY A 268 -5.53 15.91 15.70
CA GLY A 268 -6.80 16.60 15.94
C GLY A 268 -7.68 16.04 17.07
N HIS A 269 -7.14 15.15 17.90
CA HIS A 269 -7.89 14.49 18.98
C HIS A 269 -7.80 15.20 20.34
N GLY A 270 -7.30 16.44 20.39
CA GLY A 270 -7.12 17.20 21.62
C GLY A 270 -5.86 16.87 22.41
N ASP A 271 -5.02 15.97 21.90
CA ASP A 271 -3.75 15.56 22.52
C ASP A 271 -2.63 15.43 21.47
N ALA A 272 -1.40 15.20 21.95
CA ALA A 272 -0.22 14.96 21.10
C ALA A 272 0.16 13.47 21.00
N LYS A 273 -0.76 12.55 21.29
CA LYS A 273 -0.47 11.11 21.34
C LYS A 273 -0.50 10.50 19.93
N SER A 274 0.54 9.77 19.57
CA SER A 274 0.55 8.96 18.36
C SER A 274 -0.47 7.83 18.44
N ARG A 275 -1.05 7.47 17.30
CA ARG A 275 -2.07 6.41 17.17
C ARG A 275 -1.66 5.49 16.04
N ASN A 276 -1.61 4.18 16.26
CA ASN A 276 -1.19 3.24 15.21
C ASN A 276 -2.32 2.89 14.25
N GLU A 277 -3.57 3.09 14.67
CA GLU A 277 -4.77 2.77 13.89
C GLU A 277 -5.62 4.03 13.67
N PRO A 278 -6.38 4.11 12.56
CA PRO A 278 -7.35 5.17 12.31
C PRO A 278 -8.29 5.43 13.50
N HIS A 279 -8.32 6.66 13.98
CA HIS A 279 -9.28 7.12 15.00
C HIS A 279 -10.13 8.26 14.46
N PRO A 280 -11.44 8.28 14.76
CA PRO A 280 -12.33 9.36 14.32
C PRO A 280 -11.99 10.68 15.03
N ILE A 281 -11.97 11.78 14.26
CA ILE A 281 -11.76 13.13 14.78
C ILE A 281 -13.11 13.70 15.24
N GLN A 282 -13.45 13.48 16.51
CA GLN A 282 -14.75 13.85 17.08
C GLN A 282 -15.10 15.34 16.94
N ALA A 283 -14.09 16.22 16.94
CA ALA A 283 -14.29 17.65 16.77
C ALA A 283 -14.84 18.05 15.38
N LEU A 284 -14.75 17.16 14.37
CA LEU A 284 -15.31 17.38 13.04
C LEU A 284 -16.66 16.67 12.85
N ALA A 285 -17.17 15.92 13.84
CA ALA A 285 -18.39 15.12 13.68
C ALA A 285 -19.65 15.94 13.35
N SER A 286 -19.69 17.23 13.73
CA SER A 286 -20.78 18.15 13.38
C SER A 286 -20.63 18.83 12.01
N HIS A 287 -19.58 18.51 11.27
CA HIS A 287 -19.27 19.10 9.97
C HIS A 287 -19.17 18.00 8.91
N ARG A 288 -19.90 18.15 7.80
CA ARG A 288 -19.72 17.26 6.66
C ARG A 288 -18.45 17.66 5.92
N ILE A 289 -17.36 16.91 6.14
CA ILE A 289 -16.09 17.18 5.48
C ILE A 289 -16.13 16.69 4.03
N VAL A 290 -15.57 17.48 3.12
CA VAL A 290 -15.49 17.19 1.68
C VAL A 290 -14.05 17.14 1.17
N LYS A 291 -13.09 17.66 1.94
CA LYS A 291 -11.67 17.62 1.59
C LYS A 291 -10.78 17.51 2.81
N ILE A 292 -9.68 16.78 2.66
CA ILE A 292 -8.64 16.61 3.67
C ILE A 292 -7.25 16.87 3.07
N ALA A 293 -6.34 17.41 3.87
CA ALA A 293 -4.95 17.61 3.48
C ALA A 293 -3.98 17.45 4.66
N CYS A 294 -2.79 16.92 4.39
CA CYS A 294 -1.74 16.71 5.36
C CYS A 294 -0.50 17.52 5.00
N GLY A 295 0.03 18.27 5.98
CA GLY A 295 1.40 18.81 5.95
C GLY A 295 2.39 17.82 6.56
N SER A 296 3.66 18.21 6.71
CA SER A 296 4.62 17.34 7.42
C SER A 296 4.32 17.26 8.92
N SER A 297 3.69 18.29 9.50
CA SER A 297 3.48 18.44 10.94
C SER A 297 2.13 19.01 11.37
N TYR A 298 1.20 19.13 10.44
CA TYR A 298 -0.12 19.73 10.65
C TYR A 298 -1.09 19.22 9.59
N SER A 299 -2.35 19.59 9.73
CA SER A 299 -3.47 19.01 8.98
C SER A 299 -4.49 20.09 8.67
N ALA A 300 -5.28 19.84 7.62
CA ALA A 300 -6.38 20.69 7.23
C ALA A 300 -7.58 19.86 6.74
N ALA A 301 -8.77 20.44 6.87
CA ALA A 301 -10.00 19.90 6.30
C ALA A 301 -10.93 21.02 5.85
N ILE A 302 -11.73 20.76 4.82
CA ILE A 302 -12.75 21.69 4.31
C ILE A 302 -14.11 21.01 4.41
N ASN A 303 -15.11 21.71 4.93
CA ASN A 303 -16.49 21.21 4.95
C ASN A 303 -17.29 21.60 3.69
N ASP A 304 -18.48 21.04 3.57
CA ASP A 304 -19.43 21.29 2.46
C ASP A 304 -19.90 22.74 2.32
N LYS A 305 -19.63 23.60 3.32
CA LYS A 305 -19.89 25.04 3.30
C LYS A 305 -18.67 25.87 2.88
N GLY A 306 -17.57 25.22 2.53
CA GLY A 306 -16.30 25.88 2.18
C GLY A 306 -15.55 26.47 3.37
N GLU A 307 -15.86 26.07 4.61
CA GLU A 307 -15.13 26.49 5.80
C GLU A 307 -13.86 25.66 5.96
N LEU A 308 -12.71 26.33 6.13
CA LEU A 308 -11.40 25.71 6.30
C LEU A 308 -11.06 25.54 7.79
N PHE A 309 -10.69 24.33 8.17
CA PHE A 309 -10.18 23.95 9.49
C PHE A 309 -8.70 23.60 9.39
N THR A 310 -7.89 24.05 10.35
CA THR A 310 -6.46 23.70 10.47
C THR A 310 -6.10 23.36 11.91
N TRP A 311 -5.19 22.40 12.09
CA TRP A 311 -4.68 21.96 13.39
C TRP A 311 -3.31 21.29 13.25
N GLY A 312 -2.60 21.09 14.36
CA GLY A 312 -1.24 20.58 14.44
C GLY A 312 -0.24 21.66 14.88
N ARG A 313 1.00 21.57 14.40
CA ARG A 313 2.04 22.54 14.78
C ARG A 313 1.75 23.95 14.27
N GLY A 314 1.93 24.95 15.12
CA GLY A 314 1.67 26.37 14.87
C GLY A 314 2.82 27.17 14.29
N ASN A 315 4.05 26.64 14.34
CA ASN A 315 5.28 27.38 14.00
C ASN A 315 5.16 28.19 12.70
N TYR A 316 5.62 29.46 12.77
CA TYR A 316 5.54 30.47 11.70
C TYR A 316 4.12 30.84 11.25
N GLY A 317 3.10 30.43 12.01
CA GLY A 317 1.70 30.72 11.74
C GLY A 317 1.09 29.91 10.60
N ARG A 318 1.64 28.71 10.30
CA ARG A 318 1.15 27.81 9.24
C ARG A 318 -0.33 27.41 9.39
N LEU A 319 -0.89 27.53 10.59
CA LEU A 319 -2.32 27.26 10.83
C LEU A 319 -3.23 28.41 10.39
N GLY A 320 -2.74 29.65 10.32
CA GLY A 320 -3.53 30.80 9.84
C GLY A 320 -4.40 31.47 10.89
N HIS A 321 -4.17 31.18 12.18
CA HIS A 321 -4.97 31.70 13.31
C HIS A 321 -4.42 33.00 13.92
N GLY A 322 -3.40 33.62 13.31
CA GLY A 322 -2.79 34.86 13.81
C GLY A 322 -1.74 34.68 14.90
N SER A 323 -1.55 33.46 15.42
CA SER A 323 -0.48 33.11 16.36
C SER A 323 0.46 32.04 15.80
N SER A 324 1.44 31.62 16.60
CA SER A 324 2.36 30.51 16.28
C SER A 324 2.09 29.28 17.15
N ASP A 325 0.95 29.22 17.82
CA ASP A 325 0.65 28.20 18.82
C ASP A 325 0.20 26.89 18.16
N ASP A 326 0.62 25.77 18.75
CA ASP A 326 0.12 24.46 18.37
C ASP A 326 -1.35 24.33 18.75
N VAL A 327 -2.14 23.72 17.86
CA VAL A 327 -3.57 23.53 18.06
C VAL A 327 -3.89 22.04 17.90
N SER A 328 -4.33 21.37 18.97
CA SER A 328 -4.57 19.92 18.95
C SER A 328 -5.97 19.51 18.53
N VAL A 329 -6.84 20.47 18.19
CA VAL A 329 -8.23 20.25 17.76
C VAL A 329 -8.49 21.06 16.48
N PRO A 330 -9.14 20.48 15.45
CA PRO A 330 -9.54 21.22 14.25
C PRO A 330 -10.19 22.57 14.57
N THR A 331 -9.58 23.64 14.11
CA THR A 331 -10.02 25.02 14.40
C THR A 331 -10.23 25.79 13.11
N ILE A 332 -11.33 26.53 13.03
CA ILE A 332 -11.70 27.30 11.84
C ILE A 332 -10.73 28.47 11.61
N VAL A 333 -10.28 28.63 10.36
CA VAL A 333 -9.43 29.76 9.95
C VAL A 333 -10.30 31.00 9.76
N SER A 334 -10.58 31.71 10.85
CA SER A 334 -11.57 32.80 10.90
C SER A 334 -11.27 33.95 9.93
N ALA A 335 -10.01 34.15 9.54
CA ALA A 335 -9.60 35.15 8.57
C ALA A 335 -10.12 34.90 7.14
N LEU A 336 -10.55 33.67 6.82
CA LEU A 336 -11.16 33.31 5.54
C LEU A 336 -12.69 33.24 5.61
N LYS A 337 -13.29 33.67 6.73
CA LYS A 337 -14.75 33.67 6.87
C LYS A 337 -15.41 34.51 5.77
N GLY A 338 -16.41 33.94 5.11
CA GLY A 338 -17.10 34.54 3.97
C GLY A 338 -16.47 34.23 2.61
N GLN A 339 -15.31 33.55 2.58
CA GLN A 339 -14.78 32.92 1.38
C GLN A 339 -15.23 31.46 1.34
N HIS A 340 -15.60 30.96 0.16
CA HIS A 340 -15.93 29.56 -0.04
C HIS A 340 -14.69 28.79 -0.53
N ILE A 341 -13.98 28.13 0.38
CA ILE A 341 -12.73 27.43 0.09
C ILE A 341 -13.04 26.09 -0.59
N VAL A 342 -12.36 25.78 -1.70
CA VAL A 342 -12.54 24.55 -2.48
C VAL A 342 -11.27 23.69 -2.54
N ASP A 343 -10.11 24.27 -2.28
CA ASP A 343 -8.85 23.53 -2.20
C ASP A 343 -7.92 24.06 -1.12
N VAL A 344 -7.10 23.17 -0.56
CA VAL A 344 -6.07 23.48 0.44
C VAL A 344 -4.87 22.56 0.26
N ALA A 345 -3.67 23.13 0.35
CA ALA A 345 -2.43 22.38 0.32
C ALA A 345 -1.50 22.78 1.46
N CYS A 346 -0.88 21.75 2.05
CA CYS A 346 -0.07 21.90 3.25
C CYS A 346 1.40 21.58 3.01
N GLY A 347 2.30 22.52 3.35
CA GLY A 347 3.74 22.38 3.14
C GLY A 347 4.49 21.57 4.21
N SER A 348 5.82 21.61 4.13
CA SER A 348 6.72 20.94 5.06
C SER A 348 7.91 21.78 5.51
N GLY A 349 8.59 21.32 6.57
CA GLY A 349 9.65 22.07 7.26
C GLY A 349 9.09 23.33 7.90
N ASP A 350 9.69 24.46 7.56
CA ASP A 350 9.15 25.79 7.86
C ASP A 350 8.09 26.09 6.81
N ALA A 351 6.86 25.64 7.12
CA ALA A 351 5.85 25.35 6.12
C ALA A 351 5.00 26.57 5.78
N GLN A 352 4.63 26.63 4.51
CA GLN A 352 3.52 27.42 4.00
C GLN A 352 2.23 26.61 3.92
N THR A 353 1.13 27.34 3.79
CA THR A 353 -0.22 26.81 3.53
C THR A 353 -0.83 27.62 2.41
N LEU A 354 -1.47 26.94 1.46
CA LEU A 354 -2.17 27.55 0.33
C LEU A 354 -3.65 27.15 0.39
N ALA A 355 -4.53 28.06 0.02
CA ALA A 355 -5.95 27.76 -0.16
C ALA A 355 -6.51 28.47 -1.39
N VAL A 356 -7.53 27.88 -2.01
CA VAL A 356 -8.20 28.38 -3.21
C VAL A 356 -9.68 28.52 -2.94
N THR A 357 -10.28 29.63 -3.36
CA THR A 357 -11.73 29.85 -3.33
C THR A 357 -12.41 29.30 -4.58
N ASP A 358 -13.72 29.08 -4.53
CA ASP A 358 -14.54 28.75 -5.71
C ASP A 358 -14.46 29.80 -6.84
N THR A 359 -14.21 31.07 -6.50
CA THR A 359 -13.98 32.15 -7.46
C THR A 359 -12.56 32.13 -8.07
N GLY A 360 -11.68 31.23 -7.62
CA GLY A 360 -10.31 31.07 -8.10
C GLY A 360 -9.29 32.03 -7.47
N LEU A 361 -9.62 32.66 -6.33
CA LEU A 361 -8.66 33.46 -5.55
C LEU A 361 -7.74 32.53 -4.76
N VAL A 362 -6.45 32.87 -4.71
CA VAL A 362 -5.44 32.07 -4.00
C VAL A 362 -4.91 32.83 -2.79
N TYR A 363 -4.98 32.20 -1.62
CA TYR A 363 -4.44 32.72 -0.37
C TYR A 363 -3.22 31.92 0.06
N SER A 364 -2.25 32.58 0.69
CA SER A 364 -1.10 31.92 1.31
C SER A 364 -0.71 32.52 2.65
N TRP A 365 -0.24 31.66 3.55
CA TRP A 365 0.26 32.02 4.88
C TRP A 365 1.25 30.97 5.39
N GLY A 366 1.76 31.16 6.59
CA GLY A 366 2.87 30.42 7.17
C GLY A 366 4.21 31.09 6.91
N ASP A 367 5.24 30.27 6.77
CA ASP A 367 6.60 30.74 6.61
C ASP A 367 6.87 31.37 5.23
N GLY A 368 7.69 32.43 5.21
CA GLY A 368 7.95 33.27 4.05
C GLY A 368 9.20 32.91 3.25
N ASP A 369 10.06 32.04 3.78
CA ASP A 369 11.37 31.78 3.17
C ASP A 369 11.27 31.39 1.70
N TYR A 370 12.27 31.83 0.93
CA TYR A 370 12.37 31.63 -0.52
C TYR A 370 11.24 32.28 -1.34
N GLY A 371 10.35 33.06 -0.72
CA GLY A 371 9.22 33.70 -1.39
C GLY A 371 8.09 32.71 -1.75
N LYS A 372 8.02 31.54 -1.09
CA LYS A 372 7.00 30.51 -1.34
C LYS A 372 5.56 30.93 -1.03
N LEU A 373 5.37 32.10 -0.43
CA LEU A 373 4.05 32.74 -0.27
C LEU A 373 3.60 33.51 -1.53
N GLY A 374 4.48 33.77 -2.50
CA GLY A 374 4.10 34.30 -3.81
C GLY A 374 3.81 35.80 -3.86
N ARG A 375 4.19 36.55 -2.82
CA ARG A 375 3.97 38.00 -2.70
C ARG A 375 5.25 38.83 -2.76
N GLY A 376 6.35 38.25 -3.25
CA GLY A 376 7.67 38.87 -3.17
C GLY A 376 8.30 38.77 -1.78
N GLY A 377 9.57 39.15 -1.68
CA GLY A 377 10.32 39.10 -0.42
C GLY A 377 10.42 37.69 0.18
N SER A 378 10.59 37.63 1.50
CA SER A 378 10.60 36.39 2.31
C SER A 378 9.83 36.54 3.61
N ASP A 379 8.92 37.51 3.70
CA ASP A 379 8.17 37.76 4.92
C ASP A 379 7.06 36.73 5.11
N GLY A 380 7.08 36.05 6.27
CA GLY A 380 6.02 35.14 6.67
C GLY A 380 4.70 35.86 6.96
N SER A 381 3.61 35.09 7.09
CA SER A 381 2.34 35.63 7.56
C SER A 381 1.59 34.63 8.41
N LYS A 382 1.15 35.06 9.60
CA LYS A 382 0.36 34.22 10.50
C LYS A 382 -1.13 34.19 10.15
N LEU A 383 -1.54 34.98 9.15
CA LEU A 383 -2.90 35.07 8.65
C LEU A 383 -2.89 34.85 7.12
N PRO A 384 -3.94 34.22 6.57
CA PRO A 384 -4.16 34.14 5.14
C PRO A 384 -4.09 35.52 4.47
N LYS A 385 -3.27 35.62 3.41
CA LYS A 385 -3.16 36.82 2.57
C LYS A 385 -3.28 36.43 1.09
N LEU A 386 -4.00 37.25 0.34
CA LEU A 386 -4.22 37.06 -1.09
C LEU A 386 -2.92 37.13 -1.89
N ILE A 387 -2.77 36.26 -2.88
CA ILE A 387 -1.69 36.30 -3.88
C ILE A 387 -2.20 37.11 -5.08
N GLU A 388 -1.90 38.41 -5.08
CA GLU A 388 -2.43 39.35 -6.09
C GLU A 388 -2.09 38.96 -7.53
N ARG A 389 -0.91 38.36 -7.76
CA ARG A 389 -0.44 37.94 -9.09
C ARG A 389 -1.25 36.79 -9.71
N LEU A 390 -2.09 36.10 -8.94
CA LEU A 390 -2.96 35.02 -9.45
C LEU A 390 -4.42 35.47 -9.62
N GLN A 391 -4.74 36.74 -9.35
CA GLN A 391 -6.08 37.25 -9.61
C GLN A 391 -6.40 37.21 -11.12
N GLY A 392 -7.60 36.74 -11.46
CA GLY A 392 -8.05 36.61 -12.86
C GLY A 392 -7.47 35.41 -13.62
N VAL A 393 -6.58 34.62 -12.99
CA VAL A 393 -5.98 33.42 -13.60
C VAL A 393 -6.89 32.18 -13.44
N HIS A 394 -7.89 32.24 -12.56
CA HIS A 394 -8.84 31.14 -12.27
C HIS A 394 -8.14 29.83 -11.87
N VAL A 395 -7.42 29.88 -10.75
CA VAL A 395 -6.80 28.71 -10.12
C VAL A 395 -7.87 27.78 -9.56
N VAL A 396 -7.74 26.48 -9.80
CA VAL A 396 -8.65 25.44 -9.29
C VAL A 396 -7.99 24.55 -8.26
N ARG A 397 -6.66 24.36 -8.33
CA ARG A 397 -5.93 23.54 -7.37
C ARG A 397 -4.58 24.13 -6.98
N VAL A 398 -4.15 23.84 -5.76
CA VAL A 398 -2.84 24.24 -5.22
C VAL A 398 -2.11 23.03 -4.66
N PHE A 399 -0.78 23.10 -4.68
CA PHE A 399 0.07 22.06 -4.12
C PHE A 399 1.27 22.69 -3.42
N CYS A 400 1.74 22.03 -2.37
CA CYS A 400 2.93 22.45 -1.64
C CYS A 400 3.96 21.33 -1.73
N GLY A 401 5.17 21.64 -2.17
CA GLY A 401 6.34 20.78 -1.99
C GLY A 401 7.21 21.26 -0.83
N ASN A 402 8.43 20.72 -0.68
CA ASN A 402 9.34 21.18 0.38
C ASN A 402 9.87 22.58 0.02
N GLN A 403 9.34 23.62 0.67
CA GLN A 403 9.70 25.03 0.47
C GLN A 403 9.30 25.64 -0.90
N PHE A 404 8.41 25.00 -1.67
CA PHE A 404 7.89 25.55 -2.92
C PHE A 404 6.40 25.27 -3.09
N SER A 405 5.78 26.03 -3.98
CA SER A 405 4.34 26.13 -4.16
C SER A 405 3.99 26.00 -5.64
N LEU A 406 2.83 25.39 -5.92
CA LEU A 406 2.29 25.19 -7.26
C LEU A 406 0.82 25.61 -7.29
N ALA A 407 0.37 26.12 -8.42
CA ALA A 407 -1.05 26.40 -8.69
C ALA A 407 -1.43 25.92 -10.09
N LEU A 408 -2.52 25.16 -10.18
CA LEU A 408 -3.10 24.63 -11.40
C LEU A 408 -4.39 25.39 -11.71
N THR A 409 -4.50 25.88 -12.94
CA THR A 409 -5.66 26.63 -13.45
C THR A 409 -6.71 25.71 -14.07
N ASN A 410 -7.92 26.23 -14.28
CA ASN A 410 -8.98 25.49 -14.99
C ASN A 410 -8.64 25.21 -16.47
N THR A 411 -7.74 25.99 -17.09
CA THR A 411 -7.26 25.81 -18.46
C THR A 411 -6.12 24.79 -18.56
N GLY A 412 -5.62 24.29 -17.42
CA GLY A 412 -4.51 23.34 -17.37
C GLY A 412 -3.11 23.98 -17.37
N GLU A 413 -3.01 25.30 -17.22
CA GLU A 413 -1.73 25.98 -17.02
C GLU A 413 -1.22 25.80 -15.58
N LEU A 414 0.08 25.54 -15.44
CA LEU A 414 0.74 25.27 -14.16
C LEU A 414 1.73 26.40 -13.81
N TYR A 415 1.60 26.93 -12.60
CA TYR A 415 2.48 27.95 -12.02
C TYR A 415 3.31 27.35 -10.90
N SER A 416 4.57 27.76 -10.75
CA SER A 416 5.43 27.40 -9.63
C SER A 416 6.20 28.60 -9.08
N TRP A 417 6.45 28.59 -7.77
CA TRP A 417 7.27 29.59 -7.07
C TRP A 417 7.79 29.06 -5.72
N GLY A 418 8.79 29.72 -5.15
CA GLY A 418 9.47 29.37 -3.90
C GLY A 418 10.93 29.01 -4.13
N LYS A 419 11.42 28.02 -3.38
CA LYS A 419 12.80 27.54 -3.44
C LYS A 419 13.12 26.89 -4.79
N GLY A 420 14.21 27.30 -5.42
CA GLY A 420 14.64 26.84 -6.75
C GLY A 420 15.58 25.64 -6.77
N ASP A 421 16.29 25.36 -5.67
CA ASP A 421 17.30 24.30 -5.59
C ASP A 421 16.79 22.94 -6.10
N ASN A 422 17.66 22.21 -6.78
CA ASN A 422 17.39 20.94 -7.46
C ASN A 422 16.32 21.04 -8.55
N PHE A 423 16.16 22.21 -9.18
CA PHE A 423 15.18 22.45 -10.25
C PHE A 423 13.73 22.12 -9.89
N ARG A 424 13.37 22.13 -8.59
CA ARG A 424 12.05 21.69 -8.11
C ARG A 424 10.87 22.53 -8.64
N LEU A 425 11.17 23.73 -9.14
CA LEU A 425 10.18 24.63 -9.74
C LEU A 425 9.89 24.31 -11.21
N GLY A 426 10.75 23.55 -11.90
CA GLY A 426 10.58 23.24 -13.32
C GLY A 426 10.87 24.41 -14.26
N HIS A 427 11.57 25.44 -13.78
CA HIS A 427 12.15 26.51 -14.61
C HIS A 427 13.60 26.14 -14.97
N PRO A 428 14.19 26.68 -16.05
CA PRO A 428 15.55 26.34 -16.50
C PRO A 428 16.67 26.92 -15.61
N ALA A 429 16.39 27.17 -14.33
CA ALA A 429 17.31 27.73 -13.36
C ALA A 429 16.91 27.34 -11.92
N GLU A 430 17.91 27.24 -11.04
CA GLU A 430 17.72 26.98 -9.60
C GLU A 430 17.46 28.25 -8.77
N GLU A 431 17.27 29.39 -9.43
CA GLU A 431 16.95 30.65 -8.78
C GLU A 431 15.60 30.57 -8.04
N HIS A 432 15.54 31.22 -6.88
CA HIS A 432 14.31 31.30 -6.11
C HIS A 432 13.33 32.25 -6.79
N VAL A 433 12.13 31.75 -7.05
CA VAL A 433 11.08 32.50 -7.73
C VAL A 433 10.10 33.00 -6.67
N ARG A 434 10.04 34.31 -6.45
CA ARG A 434 9.26 34.88 -5.31
C ARG A 434 7.82 35.29 -5.65
N PHE A 435 7.43 35.11 -6.92
CA PHE A 435 6.09 35.35 -7.44
C PHE A 435 5.68 34.17 -8.33
N PRO A 436 4.39 33.77 -8.36
CA PRO A 436 3.92 32.73 -9.26
C PRO A 436 4.38 32.95 -10.70
N LYS A 437 5.07 31.96 -11.26
CA LYS A 437 5.60 31.99 -12.63
C LYS A 437 5.12 30.76 -13.39
N VAL A 438 4.60 30.96 -14.60
CA VAL A 438 4.17 29.87 -15.49
C VAL A 438 5.36 28.97 -15.82
N ILE A 439 5.14 27.67 -15.77
CA ILE A 439 6.13 26.67 -16.19
C ILE A 439 6.10 26.56 -17.73
N ALA A 440 7.04 27.25 -18.38
CA ALA A 440 7.04 27.42 -19.84
C ALA A 440 7.14 26.11 -20.62
N ALA A 441 7.85 25.10 -20.09
CA ALA A 441 8.00 23.79 -20.71
C ALA A 441 6.68 23.00 -20.87
N LEU A 442 5.64 23.33 -20.09
CA LEU A 442 4.32 22.71 -20.17
C LEU A 442 3.33 23.55 -21.00
N LYS A 443 3.78 24.63 -21.63
CA LYS A 443 2.91 25.50 -22.43
C LYS A 443 2.29 24.73 -23.59
N GLY A 444 0.97 24.85 -23.75
CA GLY A 444 0.21 24.13 -24.78
C GLY A 444 -0.19 22.70 -24.40
N LYS A 445 0.20 22.23 -23.21
CA LYS A 445 -0.33 21.00 -22.61
C LYS A 445 -1.43 21.37 -21.62
N VAL A 446 -2.50 20.58 -21.57
CA VAL A 446 -3.58 20.75 -20.60
C VAL A 446 -3.30 19.82 -19.42
N VAL A 447 -2.72 20.36 -18.35
CA VAL A 447 -2.44 19.58 -17.14
C VAL A 447 -3.74 19.30 -16.41
N LYS A 448 -4.05 18.01 -16.20
CA LYS A 448 -5.19 17.56 -15.40
C LYS A 448 -4.82 17.33 -13.95
N ASP A 449 -3.66 16.72 -13.69
CA ASP A 449 -3.22 16.37 -12.34
C ASP A 449 -1.76 16.67 -12.03
N VAL A 450 -1.48 16.94 -10.75
CA VAL A 450 -0.14 17.20 -10.24
C VAL A 450 0.05 16.45 -8.94
N SER A 451 1.15 15.71 -8.85
CA SER A 451 1.57 15.08 -7.60
C SER A 451 2.95 15.57 -7.21
N VAL A 452 3.12 15.94 -5.95
CA VAL A 452 4.33 16.61 -5.45
C VAL A 452 5.04 15.72 -4.44
N GLY A 453 6.28 15.35 -4.75
CA GLY A 453 7.17 14.67 -3.82
C GLY A 453 7.90 15.66 -2.92
N VAL A 454 9.03 15.26 -2.34
CA VAL A 454 9.79 16.16 -1.45
C VAL A 454 10.51 17.25 -2.26
N VAL A 455 11.22 16.88 -3.32
CA VAL A 455 12.00 17.81 -4.17
C VAL A 455 11.82 17.54 -5.67
N HIS A 456 10.71 16.89 -6.04
CA HIS A 456 10.32 16.61 -7.42
C HIS A 456 8.80 16.71 -7.55
N ALA A 457 8.31 16.81 -8.77
CA ALA A 457 6.88 16.80 -9.06
C ALA A 457 6.59 16.08 -10.37
N LEU A 458 5.36 15.57 -10.46
CA LEU A 458 4.79 14.91 -11.62
C LEU A 458 3.57 15.71 -12.07
N ALA A 459 3.39 15.86 -13.38
CA ALA A 459 2.19 16.41 -13.98
C ALA A 459 1.60 15.42 -14.98
N LEU A 460 0.30 15.15 -14.88
CA LEU A 460 -0.48 14.32 -15.80
C LEU A 460 -1.32 15.23 -16.70
N THR A 461 -1.20 15.06 -18.01
CA THR A 461 -1.99 15.82 -18.98
C THR A 461 -3.34 15.15 -19.29
N ASP A 462 -4.22 15.88 -19.96
CA ASP A 462 -5.48 15.36 -20.46
C ASP A 462 -5.34 14.24 -21.51
N ALA A 463 -4.24 14.25 -22.25
CA ALA A 463 -3.81 13.24 -23.21
C ALA A 463 -3.18 12.00 -22.55
N GLY A 464 -3.01 11.97 -21.22
CA GLY A 464 -2.41 10.85 -20.49
C GLY A 464 -0.87 10.88 -20.47
N GLU A 465 -0.24 11.97 -20.91
CA GLU A 465 1.22 12.13 -20.83
C GLU A 465 1.63 12.49 -19.40
N ILE A 466 2.73 11.91 -18.91
CA ILE A 466 3.31 12.26 -17.62
C ILE A 466 4.60 13.04 -17.85
N PHE A 467 4.69 14.20 -17.20
CA PHE A 467 5.89 15.02 -17.12
C PHE A 467 6.48 14.95 -15.72
N ALA A 468 7.80 14.87 -15.61
CA ALA A 468 8.52 14.92 -14.35
C ALA A 468 9.65 15.95 -14.37
N TRP A 469 9.93 16.54 -13.22
CA TRP A 469 11.06 17.46 -13.00
C TRP A 469 11.49 17.48 -11.53
N GLY A 470 12.67 18.05 -11.26
CA GLY A 470 13.24 18.20 -9.92
C GLY A 470 14.52 17.39 -9.73
N LYS A 471 14.82 16.98 -8.48
CA LYS A 471 16.06 16.25 -8.19
C LYS A 471 16.07 14.87 -8.86
N LYS A 472 17.10 14.64 -9.68
CA LYS A 472 17.33 13.43 -10.51
C LYS A 472 17.23 12.11 -9.74
N GLU A 473 17.77 12.07 -8.51
CA GLU A 473 17.80 10.86 -7.65
C GLU A 473 16.40 10.37 -7.23
N TYR A 474 15.36 11.18 -7.39
CA TYR A 474 13.98 10.79 -7.05
C TYR A 474 13.08 10.69 -8.29
N ALA A 475 13.52 11.23 -9.41
CA ALA A 475 12.85 11.19 -10.71
C ALA A 475 13.60 10.28 -11.68
N HIS A 476 14.04 9.10 -11.23
CA HIS A 476 14.63 8.10 -12.10
C HIS A 476 13.59 7.67 -13.14
N MET A 477 13.51 8.39 -14.27
CA MET A 477 13.53 7.90 -15.64
C MET A 477 13.09 8.98 -16.64
N ALA A 478 14.05 9.48 -17.41
CA ALA A 478 13.90 9.78 -18.82
C ALA A 478 15.18 9.29 -19.52
N ASP A 479 15.04 8.67 -20.68
CA ASP A 479 16.04 7.91 -21.43
C ASP A 479 17.27 8.72 -21.94
N SER A 480 17.54 9.90 -21.39
CA SER A 480 18.74 10.69 -21.67
C SER A 480 18.81 11.93 -20.77
N GLY A 481 19.89 12.05 -20.00
CA GLY A 481 20.39 13.34 -19.56
C GLY A 481 19.58 14.12 -18.51
N ILE A 482 20.17 15.23 -18.11
CA ILE A 482 19.73 16.14 -17.05
C ILE A 482 18.50 16.90 -17.54
N THR A 483 17.33 16.74 -16.94
CA THR A 483 16.17 17.59 -17.26
C THR A 483 15.94 18.61 -16.14
N GLU A 484 16.39 19.83 -16.39
CA GLU A 484 16.18 21.02 -15.55
C GLU A 484 14.71 21.50 -15.59
N GLU A 485 14.00 21.08 -16.63
CA GLU A 485 12.62 21.43 -16.93
C GLU A 485 11.74 20.16 -17.01
N PRO A 486 10.40 20.31 -16.90
CA PRO A 486 9.46 19.23 -17.12
C PRO A 486 9.74 18.45 -18.40
N SER A 487 9.94 17.16 -18.24
CA SER A 487 10.29 16.25 -19.32
C SER A 487 9.31 15.08 -19.38
N PRO A 488 8.88 14.66 -20.58
CA PRO A 488 7.93 13.57 -20.71
C PRO A 488 8.59 12.23 -20.34
N ILE A 489 7.87 11.39 -19.60
CA ILE A 489 8.29 10.01 -19.32
C ILE A 489 7.88 9.13 -20.51
N SER A 490 8.73 9.07 -21.53
CA SER A 490 8.45 8.36 -22.80
C SER A 490 8.06 6.89 -22.61
N ALA A 491 8.62 6.22 -21.59
CA ALA A 491 8.30 4.83 -21.23
C ALA A 491 6.83 4.62 -20.79
N LEU A 492 6.10 5.69 -20.50
CA LEU A 492 4.69 5.68 -20.10
C LEU A 492 3.75 6.24 -21.17
N SER A 493 4.27 6.74 -22.30
CA SER A 493 3.50 7.42 -23.34
C SER A 493 2.46 6.56 -24.05
N SER A 494 2.60 5.22 -24.02
CA SER A 494 1.66 4.27 -24.62
C SER A 494 0.58 3.77 -23.64
N SER A 495 0.68 4.10 -22.35
CA SER A 495 -0.29 3.70 -21.32
C SER A 495 -1.32 4.81 -21.12
N GLN A 496 -2.62 4.47 -21.10
CA GLN A 496 -3.67 5.42 -20.73
C GLN A 496 -3.66 5.64 -19.22
N VAL A 497 -2.82 6.57 -18.76
CA VAL A 497 -2.66 6.88 -17.33
C VAL A 497 -3.79 7.81 -16.87
N ILE A 498 -4.40 7.46 -15.75
CA ILE A 498 -5.47 8.25 -15.13
C ILE A 498 -5.09 8.84 -13.76
N GLY A 499 -4.01 8.36 -13.15
CA GLY A 499 -3.58 8.83 -11.84
C GLY A 499 -2.09 8.67 -11.61
N ILE A 500 -1.56 9.57 -10.78
CA ILE A 500 -0.15 9.68 -10.44
C ILE A 500 0.02 9.89 -8.94
N SER A 501 1.13 9.42 -8.37
CA SER A 501 1.50 9.70 -6.99
C SER A 501 3.02 9.80 -6.84
N ALA A 502 3.47 10.78 -6.07
CA ALA A 502 4.87 11.11 -5.84
C ALA A 502 5.15 10.96 -4.34
N GLY A 503 6.03 10.03 -4.00
CA GLY A 503 6.52 9.81 -2.65
C GLY A 503 7.84 10.52 -2.37
N PRO A 504 8.56 10.10 -1.32
CA PRO A 504 9.86 10.65 -1.00
C PRO A 504 10.90 10.28 -2.06
N THR A 505 10.90 9.01 -2.46
CA THR A 505 11.86 8.46 -3.43
C THR A 505 11.23 7.62 -4.53
N LEU A 506 9.92 7.38 -4.46
CA LEU A 506 9.15 6.51 -5.35
C LEU A 506 8.07 7.32 -6.04
N CYS A 507 7.82 7.00 -7.30
CA CYS A 507 6.73 7.54 -8.08
C CYS A 507 5.85 6.40 -8.59
N PHE A 508 4.57 6.67 -8.75
CA PHE A 508 3.58 5.72 -9.22
C PHE A 508 2.70 6.35 -10.29
N ALA A 509 2.29 5.53 -11.26
CA ALA A 509 1.26 5.87 -12.24
C ALA A 509 0.34 4.66 -12.44
N TRP A 510 -0.94 4.90 -12.63
CA TRP A 510 -1.90 3.82 -12.88
C TRP A 510 -2.91 4.17 -13.98
N GLY A 511 -3.34 3.15 -14.71
CA GLY A 511 -4.34 3.25 -15.77
C GLY A 511 -5.78 2.97 -15.31
N THR A 512 -6.72 2.88 -16.24
CA THR A 512 -8.10 2.50 -15.95
C THR A 512 -8.19 1.03 -15.53
N SER A 513 -9.08 0.74 -14.59
CA SER A 513 -9.46 -0.63 -14.22
C SER A 513 -10.73 -0.97 -15.00
N GLU A 514 -10.59 -1.37 -16.26
CA GLU A 514 -11.71 -1.96 -17.03
C GLU A 514 -11.74 -3.49 -16.85
N SER A 515 -11.80 -3.97 -15.59
CA SER A 515 -12.17 -5.36 -15.32
C SER A 515 -12.40 -5.66 -13.83
N TRP A 516 -13.38 -6.54 -13.63
CA TRP A 516 -14.00 -7.09 -12.43
C TRP A 516 -13.04 -7.68 -11.37
N ARG A 517 -13.47 -7.78 -10.09
CA ARG A 517 -12.68 -8.28 -8.95
C ARG A 517 -13.28 -9.52 -8.27
N VAL A 518 -12.40 -10.43 -7.80
CA VAL A 518 -12.67 -11.36 -6.69
C VAL A 518 -11.91 -10.88 -5.45
N GLY A 519 -12.58 -10.84 -4.29
CA GLY A 519 -12.05 -10.29 -3.04
C GLY A 519 -10.94 -11.12 -2.40
N LEU A 520 -9.81 -10.46 -2.14
CA LEU A 520 -8.64 -10.96 -1.42
C LEU A 520 -8.92 -11.05 0.10
N LYS A 521 -9.35 -12.22 0.58
CA LYS A 521 -9.01 -12.87 1.87
C LYS A 521 -10.09 -13.89 2.26
N SER A 522 -9.65 -15.08 2.68
CA SER A 522 -10.45 -16.05 3.42
C SER A 522 -9.65 -16.54 4.62
N SER A 523 -10.20 -16.35 5.83
CA SER A 523 -9.69 -17.00 7.03
C SER A 523 -10.17 -18.45 7.05
N PHE A 524 -9.27 -19.41 7.09
CA PHE A 524 -9.62 -20.77 7.45
C PHE A 524 -9.83 -20.82 8.97
N ARG A 525 -11.04 -21.18 9.44
CA ARG A 525 -11.24 -21.61 10.83
C ARG A 525 -11.16 -23.14 10.83
N CYS A 526 -10.22 -23.69 11.59
CA CYS A 526 -10.26 -25.08 12.03
C CYS A 526 -11.40 -25.30 13.03
#